data_AF-A0A7S1R7G4-F1
#
_entry.id   AF-A0A7S1R7G4-F1
#
_cell.length_a   1.000
_cell.length_b   1.000
_cell.length_c   1.000
_cell.angle_alpha   90.00
_cell.angle_beta   90.00
_cell.angle_gamma   90.00
#
_symmetry.space_group_name_H-M   'P 1'
#
loop_
_entity.id
_entity.type
_entity.pdbx_description
1 polymer ?
#
loop_
_entity_poly.entity_id
_entity_poly.type
_entity_poly.pdbx_seq_one_letter_code
_entity_poly.pdbx_strand_id
1 'polypeptide(L)'
;RRGLKVPLRLVSGKEIDSDSGWGCMLRVTQMMLAQCFIMLTLGRDWRFDAERDLALGSAYLQAVACFLDSPSAPLSLHSLVAAGQRLLGKEPSAWFGPTSAAQAVGHCLRAVAAGASGSD
;
A
#
# COMPACT_ATOMS: atom_id res chain seq x y z
N ARG A 1 8.07 6.94 6.36
CA ARG A 1 8.65 5.95 7.31
C ARG A 1 10.17 5.89 7.11
N ARG A 2 10.90 5.42 8.11
CA ARG A 2 12.37 5.22 8.10
C ARG A 2 12.69 3.91 8.82
N GLY A 3 13.83 3.28 8.50
CA GLY A 3 14.23 2.03 9.13
C GLY A 3 13.29 0.87 8.78
N LEU A 4 12.87 0.78 7.51
CA LEU A 4 12.07 -0.36 7.04
C LEU A 4 12.85 -1.66 7.26
N LYS A 5 12.24 -2.63 7.96
CA LYS A 5 12.87 -3.92 8.27
C LYS A 5 13.32 -4.67 7.01
N VAL A 6 12.51 -4.61 5.96
CA VAL A 6 12.88 -5.06 4.62
C VAL A 6 13.09 -3.82 3.77
N PRO A 7 14.28 -3.59 3.20
CA PRO A 7 14.53 -2.42 2.37
C PRO A 7 13.78 -2.52 1.02
N LEU A 8 13.53 -1.37 0.42
CA LEU A 8 13.05 -1.25 -0.95
C LEU A 8 14.22 -1.43 -1.90
N ARG A 9 14.09 -2.37 -2.83
CA ARG A 9 15.09 -2.62 -3.87
C ARG A 9 14.78 -1.81 -5.12
N LEU A 10 15.77 -1.03 -5.54
CA LEU A 10 15.73 -0.19 -6.74
C LEU A 10 16.11 -1.01 -7.97
N VAL A 11 15.71 -0.60 -9.18
CA VAL A 11 16.18 -1.26 -10.43
C VAL A 11 17.70 -1.12 -10.59
N SER A 12 18.26 -0.02 -10.07
CA SER A 12 19.73 0.17 -9.98
C SER A 12 20.45 -0.84 -9.07
N GLY A 13 19.72 -1.68 -8.33
CA GLY A 13 20.27 -2.61 -7.33
C GLY A 13 20.55 -1.94 -5.98
N LYS A 14 20.40 -0.62 -5.87
CA LYS A 14 20.46 0.10 -4.59
C LYS A 14 19.31 -0.31 -3.68
N GLU A 15 19.56 -0.30 -2.38
CA GLU A 15 18.54 -0.51 -1.36
C GLU A 15 18.31 0.78 -0.57
N ILE A 16 17.04 1.10 -0.31
CA ILE A 16 16.63 2.24 0.54
C ILE A 16 15.60 1.77 1.55
N ASP A 17 15.66 2.30 2.77
CA ASP A 17 14.83 1.88 3.90
C ASP A 17 13.87 2.97 4.37
N SER A 18 13.64 3.98 3.52
CA SER A 18 12.90 5.18 3.85
C SER A 18 12.25 5.80 2.62
N ASP A 19 11.01 6.25 2.79
CA ASP A 19 10.27 7.07 1.82
C ASP A 19 10.38 8.58 2.06
N SER A 20 11.20 8.98 3.03
CA SER A 20 11.38 10.39 3.37
C SER A 20 11.97 11.16 2.19
N GLY A 21 11.28 12.23 1.77
CA GLY A 21 11.71 13.07 0.65
C GLY A 21 11.18 12.68 -0.73
N TRP A 22 10.51 11.53 -0.90
CA TRP A 22 10.02 11.10 -2.23
C TRP A 22 8.69 10.35 -2.24
N GLY A 23 8.30 9.64 -1.17
CA GLY A 23 7.11 8.78 -1.20
C GLY A 23 5.79 9.47 -0.85
N CYS A 24 5.75 10.80 -0.75
CA CYS A 24 4.56 11.53 -0.30
C CYS A 24 3.29 11.20 -1.10
N MET A 25 3.38 11.11 -2.44
CA MET A 25 2.23 10.76 -3.27
C MET A 25 1.73 9.32 -3.03
N LEU A 26 2.64 8.38 -2.82
CA LEU A 26 2.27 7.00 -2.49
C LEU A 26 1.56 6.95 -1.14
N ARG A 27 2.04 7.70 -0.14
CA ARG A 27 1.38 7.81 1.17
C ARG A 27 -0.01 8.45 1.10
N VAL A 28 -0.17 9.53 0.33
CA VAL A 28 -1.49 10.14 0.10
C VAL A 28 -2.44 9.15 -0.59
N THR A 29 -1.94 8.38 -1.56
CA THR A 29 -2.72 7.34 -2.23
C THR A 29 -3.14 6.23 -1.26
N GLN A 30 -2.24 5.77 -0.38
CA GLN A 30 -2.56 4.81 0.67
C GLN A 30 -3.64 5.35 1.62
N MET A 31 -3.55 6.61 2.06
CA MET A 31 -4.57 7.23 2.93
C MET A 31 -5.94 7.33 2.23
N MET A 32 -5.97 7.73 0.96
CA MET A 32 -7.19 7.79 0.16
C MET A 32 -7.86 6.41 0.04
N LEU A 33 -7.07 5.36 -0.25
CA LEU A 33 -7.59 3.99 -0.35
C LEU A 33 -8.01 3.42 1.00
N ALA A 34 -7.26 3.68 2.06
CA ALA A 34 -7.64 3.27 3.41
C ALA A 34 -8.98 3.89 3.81
N GLN A 35 -9.20 5.16 3.49
CA GLN A 35 -10.49 5.81 3.71
C GLN A 35 -11.61 5.19 2.86
N CYS A 36 -11.33 4.83 1.61
CA CYS A 36 -12.27 4.11 0.76
C CYS A 36 -12.65 2.76 1.38
N PHE A 37 -11.67 1.99 1.88
CA PHE A 37 -11.91 0.71 2.53
C PHE A 37 -12.76 0.88 3.78
N ILE A 38 -12.43 1.83 4.66
CA ILE A 38 -13.22 2.14 5.85
C ILE A 38 -14.67 2.49 5.46
N MET A 39 -14.87 3.34 4.45
CA MET A 39 -16.21 3.71 4.01
C MET A 39 -17.01 2.53 3.47
N LEU A 40 -16.36 1.61 2.74
CA LEU A 40 -17.01 0.43 2.16
C LEU A 40 -17.30 -0.66 3.20
N THR A 41 -16.45 -0.84 4.21
CA THR A 41 -16.55 -1.95 5.16
C THR A 41 -17.17 -1.58 6.51
N LEU A 42 -16.94 -0.35 6.99
CA LEU A 42 -17.37 0.13 8.30
C LEU A 42 -18.42 1.25 8.21
N GLY A 43 -18.55 1.88 7.03
CA GLY A 43 -19.47 2.98 6.79
C GLY A 43 -18.88 4.37 7.10
N ARG A 44 -19.54 5.42 6.59
CA ARG A 44 -19.05 6.80 6.70
C ARG A 44 -19.06 7.36 8.12
N ASP A 45 -20.02 6.90 8.92
CA ASP A 45 -20.25 7.37 10.30
C ASP A 45 -19.39 6.65 11.32
N TRP A 46 -18.69 5.58 10.93
CA TRP A 46 -17.78 4.87 11.81
C TRP A 46 -16.71 5.80 12.39
N ARG A 47 -16.41 5.62 13.66
CA ARG A 47 -15.33 6.28 14.39
C ARG A 47 -14.55 5.22 15.15
N PHE A 48 -13.23 5.39 15.15
CA PHE A 48 -12.31 4.47 15.80
C PHE A 48 -12.61 4.33 17.29
N ASP A 49 -12.71 3.09 17.73
CA ASP A 49 -12.83 2.67 19.12
C ASP A 49 -11.75 1.60 19.38
N ALA A 50 -10.87 1.84 20.34
CA ALA A 50 -9.69 0.99 20.52
C ALA A 50 -10.06 -0.44 20.94
N GLU A 51 -11.08 -0.63 21.77
CA GLU A 51 -11.47 -1.96 22.26
C GLU A 51 -12.04 -2.82 21.14
N ARG A 52 -12.98 -2.26 20.36
CA ARG A 52 -13.61 -2.95 19.24
C ARG A 52 -12.66 -3.10 18.05
N ASP A 53 -11.98 -2.02 17.67
CA ASP A 53 -11.29 -1.96 16.39
C ASP A 53 -9.87 -2.51 16.45
N LEU A 54 -9.25 -2.63 17.63
CA LEU A 54 -7.99 -3.39 17.79
C LEU A 54 -8.22 -4.86 18.16
N ALA A 55 -9.48 -5.31 18.28
CA ALA A 55 -9.78 -6.73 18.44
C ALA A 55 -9.30 -7.53 17.22
N LEU A 56 -8.70 -8.70 17.46
CA LEU A 56 -8.18 -9.55 16.40
C LEU A 56 -9.27 -9.88 15.38
N GLY A 57 -8.98 -9.64 14.10
CA GLY A 57 -9.91 -9.91 13.02
C GLY A 57 -10.92 -8.80 12.74
N SER A 58 -10.87 -7.66 13.44
CA SER A 58 -11.71 -6.51 13.12
C SER A 58 -11.54 -6.06 11.67
N ALA A 59 -12.61 -5.58 11.04
CA ALA A 59 -12.56 -5.04 9.68
C ALA A 59 -11.60 -3.83 9.59
N TYR A 60 -11.42 -3.07 10.67
CA TYR A 60 -10.42 -2.01 10.76
C TYR A 60 -8.98 -2.56 10.64
N LEU A 61 -8.61 -3.57 11.43
CA LEU A 61 -7.28 -4.16 11.36
C LEU A 61 -7.03 -4.83 10.01
N GLN A 62 -8.05 -5.47 9.44
CA GLN A 62 -7.96 -6.04 8.08
C GLN A 62 -7.66 -4.94 7.05
N ALA A 63 -8.35 -3.80 7.12
CA ALA A 63 -8.08 -2.67 6.22
C ALA A 63 -6.67 -2.11 6.42
N VAL A 64 -6.23 -1.91 7.68
CA VAL A 64 -4.87 -1.42 7.99
C VAL A 64 -3.79 -2.40 7.52
N ALA A 65 -4.02 -3.71 7.68
CA ALA A 65 -3.09 -4.75 7.27
C ALA A 65 -2.72 -4.67 5.79
N CYS A 66 -3.64 -4.19 4.94
CA CYS A 66 -3.38 -4.00 3.51
C CYS A 66 -2.25 -3.00 3.21
N PHE A 67 -1.97 -2.05 4.12
CA PHE A 67 -1.07 -0.91 3.89
C PHE A 67 0.21 -0.94 4.73
N LEU A 68 0.42 -1.99 5.53
CA LEU A 68 1.64 -2.15 6.33
C LEU A 68 2.87 -2.05 5.44
N ASP A 69 3.97 -1.50 5.97
CA ASP A 69 5.25 -1.40 5.26
C ASP A 69 6.00 -2.75 5.26
N SER A 70 5.33 -3.78 4.73
CA SER A 70 5.81 -5.14 4.57
C SER A 70 5.57 -5.61 3.14
N PRO A 71 6.50 -6.34 2.50
CA PRO A 71 6.28 -6.93 1.18
C PRO A 71 5.05 -7.84 1.09
N SER A 72 4.60 -8.41 2.22
CA SER A 72 3.41 -9.26 2.27
C SER A 72 2.09 -8.48 2.17
N ALA A 73 2.10 -7.18 2.45
CA ALA A 73 0.90 -6.36 2.39
C ALA A 73 0.63 -5.88 0.95
N PRO A 74 -0.59 -6.10 0.42
CA PRO A 74 -0.90 -5.92 -1.01
C PRO A 74 -0.77 -4.48 -1.49
N LEU A 75 -1.02 -3.50 -0.61
CA LEU A 75 -0.93 -2.07 -0.90
C LEU A 75 0.17 -1.39 -0.07
N SER A 76 1.18 -2.17 0.32
CA SER A 76 2.38 -1.68 0.98
C SER A 76 3.17 -0.71 0.10
N LEU A 77 4.06 0.05 0.72
CA LEU A 77 5.04 0.85 -0.01
C LEU A 77 5.88 -0.02 -0.94
N HIS A 78 6.28 -1.22 -0.51
CA HIS A 78 7.04 -2.19 -1.32
C HIS A 78 6.28 -2.58 -2.59
N SER A 79 5.02 -2.96 -2.45
CA SER A 79 4.17 -3.40 -3.57
C SER A 79 3.94 -2.27 -4.58
N LEU A 80 3.67 -1.06 -4.10
CA LEU A 80 3.45 0.11 -4.96
C LEU A 80 4.73 0.53 -5.70
N VAL A 81 5.88 0.49 -5.02
CA VAL A 81 7.18 0.76 -5.63
C VAL A 81 7.52 -0.29 -6.69
N ALA A 82 7.35 -1.58 -6.37
CA ALA A 82 7.61 -2.66 -7.31
C ALA A 82 6.73 -2.55 -8.56
N ALA A 83 5.44 -2.25 -8.39
CA ALA A 83 4.52 -2.01 -9.50
C ALA A 83 4.93 -0.77 -10.32
N GLY A 84 5.31 0.33 -9.68
CA GLY A 84 5.76 1.55 -10.35
C GLY A 84 7.04 1.34 -11.17
N GLN A 85 8.02 0.63 -10.63
CA GLN A 85 9.26 0.28 -11.35
C GLN A 85 8.94 -0.61 -12.55
N ARG A 86 8.14 -1.66 -12.36
CA ARG A 86 7.83 -2.65 -13.40
C ARG A 86 7.01 -2.07 -14.55
N LEU A 87 6.01 -1.23 -14.26
CA LEU A 87 5.04 -0.76 -15.27
C LEU A 87 5.43 0.56 -15.90
N LEU A 88 6.06 1.44 -15.13
CA LEU A 88 6.26 2.85 -15.51
C LEU A 88 7.74 3.21 -15.63
N GLY A 89 8.65 2.28 -15.33
CA GLY A 89 10.09 2.55 -15.24
C GLY A 89 10.43 3.61 -14.18
N LYS A 90 9.55 3.80 -13.19
CA LYS A 90 9.72 4.84 -12.17
C LYS A 90 10.50 4.30 -10.98
N GLU A 91 11.72 4.79 -10.84
CA GLU A 91 12.54 4.55 -9.66
C GLU A 91 12.01 5.31 -8.42
N PRO A 92 12.14 4.73 -7.22
CA PRO A 92 12.07 5.46 -5.96
C PRO A 92 13.05 6.65 -5.97
N SER A 93 12.48 7.87 -5.88
CA SER A 93 13.07 9.21 -6.09
C SER A 93 12.56 9.93 -7.34
N ALA A 94 12.07 9.21 -8.36
CA ALA A 94 11.26 9.81 -9.41
C ALA A 94 9.86 10.10 -8.85
N TRP A 95 9.38 11.32 -9.04
CA TRP A 95 8.09 11.75 -8.48
C TRP A 95 6.94 10.88 -9.03
N PHE A 96 6.23 10.20 -8.12
CA PHE A 96 4.94 9.60 -8.46
C PHE A 96 3.93 10.74 -8.58
N GLY A 97 3.32 10.89 -9.76
CA GLY A 97 2.12 11.71 -9.92
C GLY A 97 0.86 10.89 -9.64
N PRO A 98 -0.31 11.53 -9.50
CA PRO A 98 -1.57 10.85 -9.22
C PRO A 98 -1.89 9.71 -10.19
N THR A 99 -1.70 9.92 -11.49
CA THR A 99 -1.94 8.91 -12.53
C THR A 99 -1.06 7.67 -12.34
N SER A 100 0.24 7.88 -12.10
CA SER A 100 1.18 6.77 -11.89
C SER A 100 0.86 5.98 -10.63
N ALA A 101 0.48 6.67 -9.55
CA ALA A 101 0.07 6.02 -8.31
C ALA A 101 -1.21 5.18 -8.51
N ALA A 102 -2.20 5.72 -9.23
CA ALA A 102 -3.43 4.99 -9.56
C ALA A 102 -3.16 3.74 -10.42
N GLN A 103 -2.25 3.83 -11.40
CA GLN A 103 -1.85 2.68 -12.21
C GLN A 103 -1.16 1.59 -11.38
N ALA A 104 -0.25 1.97 -10.47
CA ALA A 104 0.40 1.04 -9.56
C ALA A 104 -0.61 0.32 -8.66
N VAL A 105 -1.54 1.07 -8.05
CA VAL A 105 -2.65 0.50 -7.26
C VAL A 105 -3.47 -0.49 -8.07
N GLY A 106 -3.90 -0.09 -9.27
CA GLY A 106 -4.71 -0.95 -10.14
C GLY A 106 -3.99 -2.23 -10.54
N HIS A 107 -2.66 -2.23 -10.61
CA HIS A 107 -1.88 -3.45 -10.80
C HIS A 107 -1.86 -4.33 -9.55
N CYS A 108 -1.58 -3.76 -8.38
CA CYS A 108 -1.58 -4.48 -7.11
C CYS A 108 -2.93 -5.15 -6.83
N LEU A 109 -4.05 -4.43 -7.03
CA LEU A 109 -5.40 -4.97 -6.80
C LEU A 109 -5.74 -6.13 -7.76
N ARG A 110 -5.34 -6.04 -9.02
CA ARG A 110 -5.52 -7.15 -9.98
C ARG A 110 -4.70 -8.38 -9.60
N ALA A 111 -3.47 -8.19 -9.11
CA ALA A 111 -2.64 -9.28 -8.64
C ALA A 111 -3.28 -10.01 -7.45
N VAL A 112 -3.89 -9.26 -6.52
CA VAL A 112 -4.66 -9.85 -5.40
C VAL A 112 -5.86 -10.65 -5.92
N ALA A 113 -6.65 -10.09 -6.84
CA ALA A 113 -7.81 -10.78 -7.40
C ALA A 113 -7.44 -12.05 -8.18
N ALA A 114 -6.33 -12.03 -8.91
CA ALA A 114 -5.80 -13.20 -9.61
C ALA A 114 -5.27 -14.27 -8.64
N GLY A 115 -4.67 -13.86 -7.52
CA GLY A 115 -4.24 -14.79 -6.47
C GLY A 115 -5.41 -15.45 -5.73
N ALA A 116 -6.52 -14.74 -5.54
CA ALA A 116 -7.73 -15.25 -4.89
C ALA A 116 -8.51 -16.26 -5.76
N SER A 117 -8.33 -16.24 -7.09
CA SER A 117 -9.02 -17.15 -8.03
C SER A 117 -8.25 -18.46 -8.29
N GLY A 118 -7.07 -18.64 -7.70
CA GLY A 118 -6.25 -19.84 -7.81
C GLY A 118 -6.25 -20.72 -6.55
N SER A 119 -7.13 -20.45 -5.60
CA SER A 119 -7.19 -21.13 -4.29
C SER A 119 -8.53 -21.86 -4.01
N ASP A 120 -9.32 -22.13 -5.05
CA ASP A 120 -10.51 -22.99 -5.00
C ASP A 120 -10.21 -24.43 -5.47
#